data_AF-A0A497IJZ9-F1
#
_entry.id   AF-A0A497IJZ9-F1
#
_cell.length_a   1.000
_cell.length_b   1.000
_cell.length_c   1.000
_cell.angle_alpha   90.00
_cell.angle_beta   90.00
_cell.angle_gamma   90.00
#
_symmetry.space_group_name_H-M   'P 1'
#
loop_
_entity.id
_entity.type
_entity.pdbx_description
1 polymer ?
#
loop_
_entity_poly.entity_id
_entity_poly.type
_entity_poly.pdbx_seq_one_letter_code
_entity_poly.pdbx_strand_id
1 'polypeptide(L)'
;MVQKKHKVFISYHHDADQECANKLQNYYQDAIIDKSLYDDMSHLKKETILEKIRLEHLKDSTVTVVLVGKHTWGRKWVDWEIYSSLRPYGDRTRNGLVGIYLPGHSRKHFRLTDNIQSGYAIAIKWEEIDEKIIDAIHQAWNNRRRLELINARAN
;
A
#
# COMPACT_ATOMS: atom_id res chain seq x y z
N MET A 1 -17.14 -20.03 5.55
CA MET A 1 -16.18 -19.44 6.52
C MET A 1 -16.26 -17.93 6.38
N VAL A 2 -16.40 -17.18 7.47
CA VAL A 2 -16.42 -15.71 7.42
C VAL A 2 -14.99 -15.25 7.11
N GLN A 3 -14.80 -14.63 5.95
CA GLN A 3 -13.50 -14.07 5.54
C GLN A 3 -13.17 -12.90 6.48
N LYS A 4 -12.02 -12.96 7.16
CA LYS A 4 -11.61 -11.92 8.12
C LYS A 4 -11.36 -10.61 7.36
N LYS A 5 -12.11 -9.56 7.70
CA LYS A 5 -11.84 -8.19 7.23
C LYS A 5 -10.48 -7.73 7.76
N HIS A 6 -9.65 -7.15 6.89
CA HIS A 6 -8.33 -6.61 7.25
C HIS A 6 -8.37 -5.09 7.17
N LYS A 7 -7.64 -4.39 8.04
CA LYS A 7 -7.51 -2.94 7.98
C LYS A 7 -6.54 -2.56 6.86
N VAL A 8 -7.04 -1.93 5.80
CA VAL A 8 -6.27 -1.63 4.58
C VAL A 8 -5.98 -0.15 4.45
N PHE A 9 -4.74 0.23 4.17
CA PHE A 9 -4.36 1.58 3.72
C PHE A 9 -4.15 1.57 2.20
N ILE A 10 -4.63 2.59 1.48
CA ILE A 10 -4.44 2.71 0.02
C ILE A 10 -3.46 3.84 -0.28
N SER A 11 -2.36 3.49 -0.95
CA SER A 11 -1.35 4.42 -1.49
C SER A 11 -1.55 4.57 -3.00
N TYR A 12 -1.70 5.79 -3.49
CA TYR A 12 -1.96 6.08 -4.91
C TYR A 12 -1.59 7.52 -5.29
N HIS A 13 -1.64 7.84 -6.58
CA HIS A 13 -1.46 9.21 -7.04
C HIS A 13 -2.79 9.97 -7.02
N HIS A 14 -2.98 10.90 -6.07
CA HIS A 14 -4.23 11.62 -5.88
C HIS A 14 -4.81 12.23 -7.16
N ASP A 15 -4.06 13.03 -7.92
CA ASP A 15 -4.64 13.73 -9.08
C ASP A 15 -5.01 12.80 -10.26
N ALA A 16 -4.53 11.56 -10.25
CA ALA A 16 -4.65 10.65 -11.40
C ALA A 16 -5.51 9.43 -11.09
N ASP A 17 -5.47 8.93 -9.86
CA ASP A 17 -5.99 7.63 -9.50
C ASP A 17 -7.09 7.71 -8.41
N GLN A 18 -7.57 8.92 -8.06
CA GLN A 18 -8.61 9.12 -7.04
C GLN A 18 -9.89 8.34 -7.31
N GLU A 19 -10.35 8.29 -8.57
CA GLU A 19 -11.57 7.55 -8.92
C GLU A 19 -11.41 6.04 -8.65
N CYS A 20 -10.22 5.49 -8.92
CA CYS A 20 -9.91 4.09 -8.64
C CYS A 20 -9.83 3.85 -7.12
N ALA A 21 -9.20 4.75 -6.37
CA ALA A 21 -9.17 4.67 -4.91
C ALA A 21 -10.59 4.69 -4.32
N ASN A 22 -11.46 5.60 -4.77
CA ASN A 22 -12.85 5.70 -4.33
C ASN A 22 -13.64 4.42 -4.64
N LYS A 23 -13.43 3.81 -5.82
CA LYS A 23 -14.07 2.53 -6.18
C LYS A 23 -13.67 1.42 -5.21
N LEU A 24 -12.38 1.30 -4.91
CA LEU A 24 -11.87 0.34 -3.93
C LEU A 24 -12.44 0.57 -2.53
N GLN A 25 -12.47 1.82 -2.08
CA GLN A 25 -13.05 2.22 -0.80
C GLN A 25 -14.51 1.81 -0.70
N ASN A 26 -15.30 2.10 -1.73
CA ASN A 26 -16.71 1.73 -1.78
C ASN A 26 -16.93 0.21 -1.77
N TYR A 27 -16.00 -0.56 -2.33
CA TYR A 27 -16.08 -2.02 -2.32
C TYR A 27 -15.70 -2.66 -0.98
N TYR A 28 -14.85 -1.98 -0.18
CA TYR A 28 -14.36 -2.47 1.12
C TYR A 28 -14.58 -1.46 2.25
N GLN A 29 -15.74 -0.80 2.29
CA GLN A 29 -16.03 0.29 3.24
C GLN A 29 -15.80 -0.10 4.70
N ASP A 30 -16.03 -1.37 5.05
CA ASP A 30 -15.87 -1.87 6.42
C ASP A 30 -14.42 -2.31 6.78
N ALA A 31 -13.50 -2.29 5.82
CA ALA A 31 -12.16 -2.86 5.93
C ALA A 31 -11.05 -1.86 5.52
N ILE A 32 -11.36 -0.87 4.68
CA ILE A 32 -10.40 0.16 4.28
C ILE A 32 -10.39 1.30 5.29
N ILE A 33 -9.18 1.63 5.72
CA ILE A 33 -8.84 2.86 6.39
C ILE A 33 -8.28 3.80 5.32
N ASP A 34 -9.17 4.57 4.70
CA ASP A 34 -8.74 5.62 3.80
C ASP A 34 -8.24 6.81 4.61
N LYS A 35 -6.93 7.05 4.53
CA LYS A 35 -6.22 8.14 5.20
C LYS A 35 -5.07 8.65 4.36
N SER A 36 -5.19 8.53 3.04
CA SER A 36 -4.28 9.23 2.13
C SER A 36 -4.53 10.73 2.31
N LEU A 37 -3.75 11.37 3.19
CA LEU A 37 -3.82 12.82 3.34
C LEU A 37 -3.20 13.43 2.08
N TYR A 38 -4.00 14.14 1.31
CA TYR A 38 -3.48 15.18 0.42
C TYR A 38 -3.13 16.39 1.30
N ASP A 39 -2.09 16.23 2.13
CA ASP A 39 -1.47 17.34 2.84
C ASP A 39 -0.20 17.69 2.05
N ASP A 40 -0.05 18.94 1.61
CA ASP A 40 1.17 19.37 0.92
C ASP A 40 2.32 19.42 1.94
N MET A 41 2.91 18.27 2.16
CA MET A 41 4.00 18.09 3.11
C MET A 41 5.37 18.29 2.45
N SER A 42 5.42 18.79 1.21
CA SER A 42 6.66 18.99 0.46
C SER A 42 7.64 19.95 1.17
N HIS A 43 7.11 20.84 2.01
CA HIS A 43 7.86 21.80 2.81
C HIS A 43 8.43 21.22 4.11
N LEU A 44 8.01 20.02 4.51
CA LEU A 44 8.44 19.38 5.76
C LEU A 44 9.76 18.60 5.58
N LYS A 45 10.48 18.38 6.68
CA LYS A 45 11.65 17.50 6.69
C LYS A 45 11.23 16.04 6.48
N LYS A 46 12.10 15.25 5.87
CA LYS A 46 11.87 13.82 5.58
C LYS A 46 11.47 13.05 6.84
N GLU A 47 12.09 13.32 7.97
CA GLU A 47 11.83 12.65 9.25
C GLU A 47 10.39 12.91 9.72
N THR A 48 9.97 14.18 9.66
CA THR A 48 8.61 14.63 10.01
C THR A 48 7.57 14.02 9.08
N ILE A 49 7.87 13.98 7.79
CA ILE A 49 7.00 13.35 6.79
C ILE A 49 6.80 11.86 7.11
N LEU A 50 7.91 11.14 7.32
CA LEU A 50 7.86 9.72 7.63
C LEU A 50 7.14 9.45 8.95
N GLU A 51 7.27 10.34 9.94
CA GLU A 51 6.53 10.29 11.19
C GLU A 51 5.03 10.47 10.97
N LYS A 52 4.61 11.51 10.25
CA LYS A 52 3.20 11.72 9.88
C LYS A 52 2.61 10.54 9.10
N ILE A 53 3.33 9.98 8.12
CA ILE A 53 2.90 8.78 7.41
C ILE A 53 2.64 7.63 8.39
N ARG A 54 3.55 7.40 9.36
CA ARG A 54 3.39 6.31 10.35
C ARG A 54 2.23 6.56 11.31
N LEU A 55 2.12 7.76 11.85
CA LEU A 55 1.18 8.11 12.91
C LEU A 55 -0.23 8.41 12.39
N GLU A 56 -0.34 9.04 11.23
CA GLU A 56 -1.59 9.60 10.73
C GLU A 56 -2.17 8.80 9.55
N HIS A 57 -1.34 8.41 8.57
CA HIS A 57 -1.79 7.70 7.37
C HIS A 57 -1.95 6.20 7.67
N LEU A 58 -0.87 5.56 8.14
CA LEU A 58 -0.86 4.12 8.37
C LEU A 58 -1.66 3.69 9.60
N LYS A 59 -1.66 4.48 10.68
CA LYS A 59 -2.39 4.22 11.95
C LYS A 59 -2.39 2.73 12.35
N ASP A 60 -3.56 2.09 12.35
CA ASP A 60 -3.79 0.70 12.73
C ASP A 60 -4.02 -0.22 11.52
N SER A 61 -3.64 0.23 10.32
CA SER A 61 -3.64 -0.62 9.13
C SER A 61 -2.74 -1.84 9.29
N THR A 62 -3.10 -2.90 8.58
CA THR A 62 -2.44 -4.20 8.60
C THR A 62 -2.02 -4.67 7.22
N VAL A 63 -2.55 -4.03 6.16
CA VAL A 63 -2.21 -4.23 4.76
C VAL A 63 -2.14 -2.87 4.09
N THR A 64 -1.14 -2.68 3.22
CA THR A 64 -1.02 -1.54 2.32
C THR A 64 -1.29 -2.00 0.90
N VAL A 65 -2.25 -1.37 0.23
CA VAL A 65 -2.56 -1.54 -1.19
C VAL A 65 -1.95 -0.35 -1.93
N VAL A 66 -1.18 -0.62 -2.98
CA VAL A 66 -0.58 0.41 -3.84
C VAL A 66 -1.26 0.35 -5.21
N LEU A 67 -1.90 1.46 -5.62
CA LEU A 67 -2.40 1.60 -6.98
C LEU A 67 -1.27 2.05 -7.91
N VAL A 68 -0.93 1.19 -8.86
CA VAL A 68 0.15 1.41 -9.81
C VAL A 68 -0.42 2.01 -11.09
N GLY A 69 -0.59 3.33 -11.07
CA GLY A 69 -1.00 4.16 -12.20
C GLY A 69 0.18 4.73 -13.00
N LYS A 70 -0.13 5.58 -13.98
CA LYS A 70 0.84 6.18 -14.93
C LYS A 70 2.00 6.92 -14.25
N HIS A 71 1.72 7.57 -13.12
CA HIS A 71 2.64 8.48 -12.45
C HIS A 71 3.16 7.96 -11.10
N THR A 72 2.69 6.79 -10.64
CA THR A 72 3.05 6.20 -9.34
C THR A 72 4.55 5.88 -9.23
N TRP A 73 5.17 5.39 -10.31
CA TRP A 73 6.55 4.88 -10.30
C TRP A 73 7.63 5.91 -9.90
N GLY A 74 7.38 7.21 -10.09
CA GLY A 74 8.35 8.28 -9.86
C GLY A 74 8.10 9.10 -8.59
N ARG A 75 7.10 8.73 -7.77
CA ARG A 75 6.66 9.55 -6.65
C ARG A 75 7.31 9.11 -5.34
N LYS A 76 8.13 10.01 -4.77
CA LYS A 76 8.79 9.82 -3.47
C LYS A 76 7.79 9.51 -2.34
N TRP A 77 6.58 10.06 -2.41
CA TRP A 77 5.52 9.82 -1.43
C TRP A 77 5.09 8.36 -1.37
N VAL A 78 4.79 7.75 -2.51
CA VAL A 78 4.43 6.32 -2.59
C VAL A 78 5.59 5.44 -2.11
N ASP A 79 6.81 5.79 -2.48
CA ASP A 79 8.01 5.12 -1.98
C ASP A 79 8.04 5.17 -0.44
N TRP A 80 7.91 6.35 0.17
CA TRP A 80 7.91 6.54 1.62
C TRP A 80 6.76 5.86 2.36
N GLU A 81 5.59 5.77 1.75
CA GLU A 81 4.44 5.03 2.26
C GLU A 81 4.73 3.53 2.28
N ILE A 82 5.29 2.97 1.20
CA ILE A 82 5.73 1.57 1.17
C ILE A 82 6.84 1.35 2.20
N TYR A 83 7.84 2.24 2.28
CA TYR A 83 8.94 2.15 3.25
C TYR A 83 8.42 2.06 4.68
N SER A 84 7.49 2.95 5.03
CA SER A 84 6.91 3.04 6.36
C SER A 84 6.00 1.85 6.65
N SER A 85 5.28 1.35 5.65
CA SER A 85 4.42 0.17 5.74
C SER A 85 5.22 -1.09 6.13
N LEU A 86 6.43 -1.24 5.60
CA LEU A 86 7.30 -2.40 5.81
C LEU A 86 8.07 -2.39 7.14
N ARG A 87 7.92 -1.36 7.97
CA ARG A 87 8.65 -1.20 9.24
C ARG A 87 7.68 -1.16 10.41
N PRO A 88 8.00 -1.80 11.55
CA PRO A 88 7.20 -1.66 12.76
C PRO A 88 7.44 -0.27 13.38
N TYR A 89 6.48 0.22 14.15
CA TYR A 89 6.61 1.46 14.90
C TYR A 89 5.67 1.45 16.11
N GLY A 90 6.20 1.69 17.31
CA GLY A 90 5.46 1.48 18.55
C GLY A 90 4.88 0.07 18.61
N ASP A 91 3.59 -0.04 18.91
CA ASP A 91 2.85 -1.31 18.95
C ASP A 91 2.41 -1.81 17.56
N ARG A 92 2.60 -1.00 16.50
CA ARG A 92 2.20 -1.37 15.14
C ARG A 92 3.20 -2.35 14.54
N THR A 93 2.68 -3.49 14.11
CA THR A 93 3.39 -4.46 13.27
C THR A 93 3.47 -3.99 11.81
N ARG A 94 4.36 -4.59 11.02
CA ARG A 94 4.45 -4.36 9.58
C ARG A 94 3.13 -4.66 8.86
N ASN A 95 2.90 -3.97 7.75
CA ASN A 95 1.77 -4.23 6.88
C ASN A 95 2.12 -5.30 5.85
N GLY A 96 1.14 -6.14 5.49
CA GLY A 96 1.18 -6.85 4.21
C GLY A 96 1.21 -5.85 3.06
N LEU A 97 1.72 -6.25 1.89
CA LEU A 97 1.80 -5.37 0.73
C LEU A 97 1.08 -5.97 -0.48
N VAL A 98 0.21 -5.18 -1.11
CA VAL A 98 -0.47 -5.54 -2.35
C VAL A 98 -0.20 -4.45 -3.39
N GLY A 99 0.17 -4.83 -4.60
CA GLY A 99 0.22 -3.93 -5.77
C GLY A 99 -0.94 -4.24 -6.72
N ILE A 100 -1.72 -3.22 -7.08
CA ILE A 100 -2.79 -3.32 -8.07
C ILE A 100 -2.39 -2.48 -9.28
N TYR A 101 -2.17 -3.13 -10.41
CA TYR A 101 -1.82 -2.44 -11.66
C TYR A 101 -3.09 -1.90 -12.32
N LEU A 102 -3.17 -0.58 -12.46
CA LEU A 102 -4.29 0.09 -13.14
C LEU A 102 -4.26 -0.20 -14.65
N PRO A 103 -5.40 -0.11 -15.36
CA PRO A 103 -5.48 -0.46 -16.77
C PRO A 103 -4.47 0.33 -17.62
N GLY A 104 -3.74 -0.36 -18.49
CA GLY A 104 -2.72 0.26 -19.35
C GLY A 104 -1.44 0.70 -18.63
N HIS A 105 -1.24 0.31 -17.36
CA HIS A 105 -0.08 0.70 -16.57
C HIS A 105 0.67 -0.51 -16.03
N SER A 106 1.95 -0.62 -16.39
CA SER A 106 2.85 -1.70 -15.99
C SER A 106 4.19 -1.18 -15.45
N ARG A 107 4.33 0.15 -15.33
CA ARG A 107 5.57 0.75 -14.86
C ARG A 107 5.83 0.37 -13.41
N LYS A 108 7.00 -0.21 -13.21
CA LYS A 108 7.44 -0.79 -11.95
C LYS A 108 7.90 0.30 -10.99
N HIS A 109 7.30 0.34 -9.80
CA HIS A 109 7.86 1.07 -8.67
C HIS A 109 8.93 0.18 -8.00
N PHE A 110 10.16 0.69 -7.85
CA PHE A 110 11.32 -0.14 -7.46
C PHE A 110 11.10 -0.93 -6.17
N ARG A 111 10.74 -0.27 -5.06
CA ARG A 111 10.51 -0.97 -3.78
C ARG A 111 9.34 -1.96 -3.82
N LEU A 112 8.28 -1.65 -4.57
CA LEU A 112 7.16 -2.58 -4.73
C LEU A 112 7.62 -3.82 -5.51
N THR A 113 8.37 -3.61 -6.58
CA THR A 113 8.91 -4.67 -7.44
C THR A 113 9.82 -5.61 -6.67
N ASP A 114 10.72 -5.06 -5.85
CA ASP A 114 11.61 -5.85 -5.00
C ASP A 114 10.81 -6.77 -4.05
N ASN A 115 9.75 -6.24 -3.45
CA ASN A 115 8.89 -7.02 -2.55
C ASN A 115 7.97 -7.99 -3.30
N ILE A 116 7.60 -7.72 -4.55
CA ILE A 116 6.91 -8.70 -5.42
C ILE A 116 7.87 -9.86 -5.74
N GLN A 117 9.11 -9.55 -6.14
CA GLN A 117 10.12 -10.56 -6.52
C GLN A 117 10.52 -11.46 -5.36
N SER A 118 10.60 -10.91 -4.16
CA SER A 118 10.85 -11.69 -2.94
C SER A 118 9.70 -12.63 -2.54
N GLY A 119 8.49 -12.43 -3.10
CA GLY A 119 7.28 -13.11 -2.65
C GLY A 119 6.60 -12.48 -1.42
N TYR A 120 7.11 -11.36 -0.89
CA TYR A 120 6.45 -10.65 0.20
C TYR A 120 5.12 -10.00 -0.26
N ALA A 121 5.16 -9.27 -1.37
CA ALA A 121 4.03 -8.54 -1.91
C ALA A 121 3.22 -9.37 -2.90
N ILE A 122 1.89 -9.25 -2.84
CA ILE A 122 0.99 -9.84 -3.83
C ILE A 122 0.71 -8.80 -4.93
N ALA A 123 0.73 -9.22 -6.19
CA ALA A 123 0.44 -8.37 -7.33
C ALA A 123 -0.78 -8.90 -8.09
N ILE A 124 -1.73 -8.02 -8.37
CA ILE A 124 -2.89 -8.32 -9.22
C ILE A 124 -3.10 -7.18 -10.23
N LYS A 125 -3.88 -7.45 -11.27
CA LYS A 125 -4.32 -6.40 -12.19
C LYS A 125 -5.68 -5.85 -11.77
N TRP A 126 -5.97 -4.62 -12.16
CA TRP A 126 -7.25 -3.97 -11.88
C TRP A 126 -8.44 -4.76 -12.45
N GLU A 127 -8.26 -5.38 -13.61
CA GLU A 127 -9.31 -6.18 -14.26
C GLU A 127 -9.65 -7.46 -13.50
N GLU A 128 -8.81 -7.88 -12.54
CA GLU A 128 -8.98 -9.09 -11.74
C GLU A 128 -9.49 -8.77 -10.32
N ILE A 129 -9.81 -7.50 -10.05
CA ILE A 129 -10.05 -7.02 -8.69
C ILE A 129 -11.24 -7.71 -8.04
N ASP A 130 -12.36 -7.88 -8.74
CA ASP A 130 -13.59 -8.48 -8.19
C ASP A 130 -13.37 -9.93 -7.74
N GLU A 131 -12.48 -10.66 -8.41
CA GLU A 131 -12.19 -12.06 -8.12
C GLU A 131 -11.08 -12.24 -7.08
N LYS A 132 -10.02 -11.42 -7.16
CA LYS A 132 -8.75 -11.73 -6.47
C LYS A 132 -8.45 -10.87 -5.26
N ILE A 133 -9.02 -9.68 -5.14
CA ILE A 133 -8.55 -8.69 -4.17
C ILE A 133 -8.67 -9.17 -2.72
N ILE A 134 -9.73 -9.89 -2.36
CA ILE A 134 -9.91 -10.33 -0.97
C ILE A 134 -8.86 -11.38 -0.59
N ASP A 135 -8.59 -12.32 -1.49
CA ASP A 135 -7.55 -13.32 -1.31
C ASP A 135 -6.15 -12.69 -1.34
N ALA A 136 -5.91 -11.71 -2.21
CA ALA A 136 -4.65 -10.98 -2.28
C ALA A 136 -4.36 -10.24 -0.97
N ILE A 137 -5.37 -9.55 -0.40
CA ILE A 137 -5.26 -8.86 0.88
C ILE A 137 -5.00 -9.87 2.01
N HIS A 138 -5.72 -10.99 2.04
CA HIS A 138 -5.54 -12.00 3.08
C HIS A 138 -4.15 -12.65 3.02
N GLN A 139 -3.68 -13.00 1.82
CA GLN A 139 -2.34 -13.55 1.62
C GLN A 139 -1.26 -12.55 2.00
N ALA A 140 -1.39 -11.28 1.59
CA ALA A 140 -0.45 -10.22 1.98
C ALA A 140 -0.42 -10.03 3.51
N TRP A 141 -1.59 -10.07 4.17
CA TRP A 141 -1.67 -10.02 5.62
C TRP A 141 -0.93 -11.19 6.29
N ASN A 142 -1.02 -12.40 5.75
CA ASN A 142 -0.24 -13.55 6.25
C ASN A 142 1.27 -13.34 6.02
N ASN A 143 1.66 -12.83 4.85
CA ASN A 143 3.06 -12.59 4.48
C ASN A 143 3.76 -11.56 5.38
N ARG A 144 3.02 -10.67 6.05
CA ARG A 144 3.62 -9.65 6.94
C ARG A 144 4.46 -10.23 8.09
N ARG A 145 4.29 -11.53 8.39
CA ARG A 145 5.05 -12.27 9.40
C ARG A 145 6.35 -12.89 8.86
N ARG A 146 6.54 -12.91 7.54
CA ARG A 146 7.68 -13.49 6.82
C ARG A 146 8.76 -12.44 6.59
N LEU A 147 9.53 -12.16 7.64
CA LEU A 147 10.53 -11.08 7.64
C LEU A 147 11.66 -11.33 6.64
N GLU A 148 11.95 -12.59 6.34
CA GLU A 148 12.96 -13.04 5.39
C GLU A 148 12.65 -12.63 3.94
N LEU A 149 11.39 -12.31 3.64
CA LEU A 149 10.97 -11.88 2.31
C LEU A 149 11.03 -10.35 2.14
N ILE A 150 11.16 -9.58 3.22
CA ILE A 150 11.06 -8.12 3.11
C ILE A 150 12.32 -7.53 2.46
N ASN A 151 12.13 -6.77 1.40
CA ASN A 151 13.20 -5.96 0.80
C ASN A 151 12.91 -4.45 1.01
N ALA A 152 13.51 -3.89 2.07
CA ALA A 152 13.26 -2.52 2.53
C ALA A 152 14.46 -1.58 2.37
N ARG A 153 15.26 -1.76 1.30
CA ARG A 153 16.41 -0.90 0.96
C ARG A 153 16.05 0.57 1.12
N ALA A 154 16.88 1.29 1.88
CA ALA A 154 16.84 2.74 1.93
C ALA A 154 17.48 3.25 0.63
N ASN A 155 16.72 4.04 -0.14
CA ASN A 155 17.27 4.85 -1.22
C ASN A 155 17.83 6.15 -0.63
#